data_AF-A0A7S2M5F0-F1
#
_entry.id   AF-A0A7S2M5F0-F1
#
_cell.length_a   1.000
_cell.length_b   1.000
_cell.length_c   1.000
_cell.angle_alpha   90.00
_cell.angle_beta   90.00
_cell.angle_gamma   90.00
#
_symmetry.space_group_name_H-M   'P 1'
#
loop_
_entity.id
_entity.type
_entity.pdbx_description
1 polymer ?
#
loop_
_entity_poly.entity_id
_entity_poly.type
_entity_poly.pdbx_seq_one_letter_code
_entity_poly.pdbx_strand_id
1 'polypeptide(L)'
;ARTGRPAQLVNRTHADSLGRGWVAVDASGFLHAKLVGFGTRRVTQGCVDTCAAGVQLVEPLAGGIRGFFDISNGYGCSPLAVPGLVSFLAQYGDRFVRIAVVAKGAPLRI
;
A
#
# COMPACT_ATOMS: atom_id res chain seq x y z
N ALA A 1 -26.49 5.28 18.03
CA ALA A 1 -25.29 4.54 17.60
C ALA A 1 -24.73 5.18 16.32
N ARG A 2 -23.70 6.03 16.42
CA ARG A 2 -22.97 6.49 15.23
C ARG A 2 -22.18 5.29 14.73
N THR A 3 -22.54 4.74 13.58
CA THR A 3 -21.67 3.84 12.80
C THR A 3 -20.48 4.66 12.31
N GLY A 4 -19.58 4.98 13.23
CA GLY A 4 -18.42 5.81 12.95
C GLY A 4 -17.41 4.98 12.19
N ARG A 5 -17.35 5.15 10.86
CA ARG A 5 -16.17 4.71 10.12
C ARG A 5 -14.95 5.36 10.79
N PRO A 6 -13.88 4.62 11.07
CA PRO A 6 -12.66 5.19 11.63
C PRO A 6 -12.19 6.35 10.76
N ALA A 7 -11.69 7.41 11.40
CA ALA A 7 -11.23 8.60 10.69
C ALA A 7 -10.10 8.22 9.73
N GLN A 8 -10.24 8.60 8.46
CA GLN A 8 -9.16 8.45 7.48
C GLN A 8 -8.06 9.47 7.80
N LEU A 9 -6.85 8.99 8.03
CA LEU A 9 -5.67 9.81 8.27
C LEU A 9 -4.92 10.09 6.98
N VAL A 10 -4.90 9.12 6.08
CA VAL A 10 -4.26 9.22 4.77
C VAL A 10 -5.20 8.70 3.69
N ASN A 11 -5.27 9.42 2.57
CA ASN A 11 -5.98 9.00 1.36
C ASN A 11 -5.38 9.72 0.16
N ARG A 12 -4.52 9.02 -0.61
CA ARG A 12 -3.80 9.60 -1.77
C ARG A 12 -3.85 8.67 -2.97
N THR A 13 -3.84 9.28 -4.15
CA THR A 13 -3.75 8.60 -5.44
C THR A 13 -2.53 9.10 -6.19
N HIS A 14 -1.79 8.17 -6.79
CA HIS A 14 -0.61 8.41 -7.62
C HIS A 14 -0.87 7.80 -8.99
N ALA A 15 -0.68 8.56 -10.07
CA ALA A 15 -0.98 8.07 -11.41
C ALA A 15 -0.01 8.61 -12.46
N ASP A 16 0.21 7.83 -13.49
CA ASP A 16 0.81 8.23 -14.75
C ASP A 16 0.11 7.54 -15.93
N SER A 17 0.74 7.55 -17.12
CA SER A 17 0.17 6.95 -18.33
C SER A 17 0.12 5.42 -18.32
N LEU A 18 0.87 4.74 -17.44
CA LEU A 18 0.99 3.28 -17.40
C LEU A 18 0.23 2.65 -16.23
N GLY A 19 0.00 3.39 -15.15
CA GLY A 19 -0.71 2.86 -14.00
C GLY A 19 -1.17 3.89 -12.99
N ARG A 20 -1.95 3.40 -12.02
CA ARG A 20 -2.49 4.16 -10.90
C ARG A 20 -2.39 3.36 -9.62
N GLY A 21 -1.78 3.96 -8.61
CA GLY A 21 -1.75 3.49 -7.25
C GLY A 21 -2.65 4.35 -6.35
N TRP A 22 -3.28 3.73 -5.37
CA TRP A 22 -4.05 4.41 -4.34
C TRP A 22 -3.69 3.84 -2.98
N VAL A 23 -3.53 4.69 -1.98
CA VAL A 23 -3.21 4.30 -0.61
C VAL A 23 -4.10 5.07 0.35
N ALA A 24 -4.72 4.35 1.28
CA ALA A 24 -5.46 4.93 2.39
C ALA A 24 -5.09 4.26 3.72
N VAL A 25 -5.04 5.06 4.78
CA VAL A 25 -4.80 4.59 6.15
C VAL A 25 -5.82 5.24 7.08
N ASP A 26 -6.44 4.45 7.94
CA ASP A 26 -7.35 4.92 8.97
C ASP A 26 -6.73 4.89 10.38
N ALA A 27 -7.37 5.57 11.32
CA ALA A 27 -6.90 5.67 12.70
C ALA A 27 -6.87 4.34 13.48
N SER A 28 -7.44 3.26 12.93
CA SER A 28 -7.41 1.93 13.55
C SER A 28 -6.26 1.05 13.05
N GLY A 29 -5.36 1.60 12.23
CA GLY A 29 -4.23 0.86 11.68
C GLY A 29 -4.57 0.01 10.47
N PHE A 30 -5.71 0.23 9.81
CA PHE A 30 -5.94 -0.40 8.50
C PHE A 30 -5.26 0.42 7.41
N LEU A 31 -4.32 -0.22 6.70
CA LEU A 31 -3.66 0.31 5.52
C LEU A 31 -4.18 -0.45 4.31
N HIS A 32 -4.79 0.27 3.36
CA HIS A 32 -5.22 -0.26 2.08
C HIS A 32 -4.37 0.36 0.97
N ALA A 33 -3.70 -0.47 0.19
CA ALA A 33 -3.06 -0.05 -1.05
C ALA A 33 -3.67 -0.80 -2.24
N LYS A 34 -3.89 -0.10 -3.35
CA LYS A 34 -4.41 -0.68 -4.59
C LYS A 34 -3.55 -0.25 -5.77
N LEU A 35 -3.26 -1.20 -6.67
CA LEU A 35 -2.61 -0.93 -7.95
C LEU A 35 -3.53 -1.35 -9.10
N VAL A 36 -3.67 -0.46 -10.07
CA VAL A 36 -4.30 -0.72 -11.37
C VAL A 36 -3.30 -0.40 -12.46
N GLY A 37 -3.05 -1.34 -13.37
CA GLY A 37 -2.07 -1.19 -14.45
C GLY A 37 -0.64 -1.57 -14.03
N PHE A 38 0.36 -0.82 -14.53
CA PHE A 38 1.77 -1.05 -14.22
C PHE A 38 2.27 -0.16 -13.08
N GLY A 39 2.96 -0.75 -12.10
CA GLY A 39 3.65 0.00 -11.06
C GLY A 39 4.94 0.62 -11.58
N THR A 40 4.88 1.79 -12.21
CA THR A 40 6.09 2.53 -12.57
C THR A 40 6.90 2.91 -11.32
N ARG A 41 8.17 3.27 -11.48
CA ARG A 41 8.98 3.81 -10.37
C ARG A 41 8.28 4.98 -9.69
N ARG A 42 7.71 5.90 -10.46
CA ARG A 42 7.04 7.10 -9.94
C ARG A 42 5.80 6.74 -9.13
N VAL A 43 4.90 5.94 -9.70
CA VAL A 43 3.64 5.54 -9.02
C VAL A 43 3.95 4.72 -7.77
N THR A 44 4.86 3.76 -7.88
CA THR A 44 5.23 2.89 -6.77
C THR A 44 5.89 3.67 -5.64
N GLN A 45 6.83 4.58 -5.94
CA GLN A 45 7.47 5.40 -4.91
C GLN A 45 6.44 6.27 -4.19
N GLY A 46 5.55 6.94 -4.92
CA GLY A 46 4.49 7.74 -4.30
C GLY A 46 3.60 6.93 -3.36
N CYS A 47 3.27 5.68 -3.74
CA CYS A 47 2.52 4.77 -2.87
C CYS A 47 3.34 4.37 -1.65
N VAL A 48 4.61 4.02 -1.81
CA VAL A 48 5.52 3.66 -0.70
C VAL A 48 5.65 4.81 0.29
N ASP A 49 5.90 6.03 -0.19
CA ASP A 49 6.02 7.22 0.67
C ASP A 49 4.71 7.49 1.43
N THR A 50 3.57 7.26 0.77
CA THR A 50 2.25 7.38 1.40
C THR A 50 2.01 6.31 2.45
N CYS A 51 2.42 5.06 2.19
CA CYS A 51 2.37 3.98 3.16
C CYS A 51 3.25 4.29 4.37
N ALA A 52 4.49 4.75 4.17
CA ALA A 52 5.41 5.11 5.23
C ALA A 52 4.86 6.24 6.11
N ALA A 53 4.32 7.29 5.50
CA ALA A 53 3.67 8.37 6.23
C ALA A 53 2.46 7.86 7.04
N GLY A 54 1.65 6.98 6.45
CA GLY A 54 0.51 6.38 7.14
C GLY A 54 0.91 5.47 8.32
N VAL A 55 1.97 4.68 8.15
CA VAL A 55 2.56 3.85 9.23
C VAL A 55 3.00 4.74 10.38
N GLN A 56 3.78 5.79 10.11
CA GLN A 56 4.30 6.71 11.14
C GLN A 56 3.19 7.44 11.89
N LEU A 57 2.10 7.82 11.19
CA LEU A 57 0.96 8.48 11.82
C LEU A 57 0.16 7.55 12.73
N VAL A 58 0.06 6.26 12.38
CA VAL A 58 -0.83 5.31 13.08
C VAL A 58 -0.10 4.48 14.14
N GLU A 59 1.21 4.30 14.03
CA GLU A 59 2.03 3.54 14.97
C GLU A 59 1.81 3.91 16.44
N PRO A 60 1.76 5.20 16.86
CA PRO A 60 1.52 5.53 18.26
C PRO A 60 0.06 5.32 18.70
N LEU A 61 -0.87 5.14 17.76
CA LEU A 61 -2.32 5.08 18.01
C LEU A 61 -2.87 3.66 17.95
N ALA A 62 -2.23 2.78 17.18
CA ALA A 62 -2.70 1.43 16.92
C ALA A 62 -1.69 0.40 17.45
N GLY A 63 -2.17 -0.70 18.03
CA GLY A 63 -1.33 -1.83 18.46
C GLY A 63 -0.71 -2.65 17.33
N GLY A 64 -0.59 -2.09 16.13
CA GLY A 64 -0.09 -2.74 14.92
C GLY A 64 -0.90 -2.43 13.66
N ILE A 65 -0.32 -2.72 12.50
CA ILE A 65 -0.88 -2.39 11.18
C ILE A 65 -1.44 -3.63 10.49
N ARG A 66 -2.63 -3.49 9.91
CA ARG A 66 -3.27 -4.49 9.06
C ARG A 66 -3.21 -4.01 7.62
N GLY A 67 -2.32 -4.61 6.84
CA GLY A 67 -2.10 -4.28 5.44
C GLY A 67 -3.03 -5.07 4.53
N PHE A 68 -3.71 -4.38 3.62
CA PHE A 68 -4.50 -4.95 2.55
C PHE A 68 -4.02 -4.39 1.20
N PHE A 69 -3.49 -5.25 0.34
CA PHE A 69 -2.88 -4.88 -0.93
C PHE A 69 -3.67 -5.50 -2.09
N ASP A 70 -4.47 -4.70 -2.79
CA ASP A 70 -5.21 -5.12 -3.99
C ASP A 70 -4.36 -4.89 -5.24
N ILE A 71 -3.81 -5.97 -5.77
CA ILE A 71 -3.07 -6.00 -7.04
C ILE A 71 -3.83 -6.79 -8.12
N SER A 72 -5.13 -7.05 -7.92
CA SER A 72 -5.94 -7.88 -8.83
C SER A 72 -6.06 -7.32 -10.25
N ASN A 73 -5.84 -6.02 -10.41
CA ASN A 73 -5.83 -5.32 -11.70
C ASN A 73 -4.44 -4.77 -12.05
N GLY A 74 -3.41 -5.22 -11.34
CA GLY A 74 -2.01 -4.91 -11.64
C GLY A 74 -1.39 -6.00 -12.51
N TYR A 75 -0.54 -5.63 -13.46
CA TYR A 75 0.15 -6.59 -14.34
C TYR A 75 1.67 -6.59 -14.22
N GLY A 76 2.23 -5.82 -13.28
CA GLY A 76 3.66 -5.83 -12.98
C GLY A 76 4.14 -4.53 -12.33
N CYS A 77 5.44 -4.46 -12.06
CA CYS A 77 6.10 -3.23 -11.63
C CYS A 77 7.45 -3.04 -12.33
N SER A 78 7.90 -1.80 -12.36
CA SER A 78 9.23 -1.43 -12.85
C SER A 78 10.31 -2.07 -11.96
N PRO A 79 11.35 -2.71 -12.53
CA PRO A 79 12.48 -3.22 -11.73
C PRO A 79 13.12 -2.14 -10.84
N LEU A 80 13.15 -0.89 -11.33
CA LEU A 80 13.66 0.27 -10.56
C LEU A 80 12.79 0.64 -9.34
N ALA A 81 11.59 0.09 -9.22
CA ALA A 81 10.70 0.29 -8.08
C ALA A 81 10.92 -0.75 -6.97
N VAL A 82 11.50 -1.91 -7.31
CA VAL A 82 11.72 -3.02 -6.37
C VAL A 82 12.57 -2.62 -5.17
N PRO A 83 13.70 -1.89 -5.32
CA PRO A 83 14.48 -1.46 -4.17
C PRO A 83 13.66 -0.63 -3.17
N GLY A 84 12.80 0.27 -3.64
CA GLY A 84 11.93 1.08 -2.77
C GLY A 84 10.93 0.23 -1.98
N LEU A 85 10.35 -0.79 -2.62
CA LEU A 85 9.45 -1.75 -1.94
C LEU A 85 10.20 -2.57 -0.88
N VAL A 86 11.41 -3.06 -1.21
CA VAL A 86 12.24 -3.83 -0.28
C VAL A 86 12.66 -2.97 0.91
N SER A 87 13.12 -1.73 0.67
CA SER A 87 13.48 -0.80 1.74
C SER A 87 12.29 -0.49 2.65
N PHE A 88 11.10 -0.30 2.10
CA PHE A 88 9.89 -0.10 2.90
C PHE A 88 9.60 -1.30 3.83
N LEU A 89 9.66 -2.52 3.29
CA LEU A 89 9.44 -3.73 4.10
C LEU A 89 10.54 -3.95 5.13
N ALA A 90 11.79 -3.67 4.78
CA ALA A 90 12.90 -3.76 5.72
C ALA A 90 12.75 -2.77 6.90
N GLN A 91 12.21 -1.57 6.64
CA GLN A 91 12.06 -0.53 7.65
C GLN A 91 10.78 -0.64 8.49
N TYR A 92 9.67 -1.06 7.89
CA TYR A 92 8.34 -1.01 8.51
C TYR A 92 7.63 -2.37 8.57
N GLY A 93 8.23 -3.43 8.02
CA GLY A 93 7.60 -4.75 7.91
C GLY A 93 7.24 -5.36 9.26
N ASP A 94 8.03 -5.08 10.30
CA ASP A 94 7.80 -5.51 11.68
C ASP A 94 6.55 -4.88 12.32
N ARG A 95 6.04 -3.78 11.76
CA ARG A 95 4.83 -3.08 12.25
C ARG A 95 3.54 -3.72 11.78
N PHE A 96 3.61 -4.61 10.78
CA PHE A 96 2.43 -5.29 10.28
C PHE A 96 2.11 -6.53 11.11
N VAL A 97 0.95 -6.54 11.76
CA VAL A 97 0.42 -7.73 12.46
C VAL A 97 -0.25 -8.71 11.50
N ARG A 98 -0.68 -8.22 10.33
CA ARG A 98 -1.26 -9.03 9.26
C ARG A 98 -1.11 -8.32 7.92
N ILE A 99 -0.83 -9.10 6.89
CA ILE A 99 -0.83 -8.66 5.50
C ILE A 99 -1.74 -9.58 4.70
N ALA A 100 -2.66 -9.00 3.94
CA ALA A 100 -3.46 -9.69 2.95
C ALA A 100 -3.16 -9.10 1.56
N VAL A 101 -2.87 -9.96 0.60
CA VAL A 101 -2.66 -9.58 -0.79
C VAL A 101 -3.75 -10.22 -1.63
N VAL A 102 -4.45 -9.41 -2.41
CA VAL A 102 -5.45 -9.89 -3.37
C VAL A 102 -4.86 -9.77 -4.76
N ALA A 103 -4.70 -10.91 -5.42
CA ALA A 103 -4.23 -11.03 -6.79
C ALA A 103 -5.20 -11.91 -7.58
N LYS A 104 -5.24 -11.72 -8.90
CA LYS A 104 -6.03 -12.54 -9.83
C LYS A 104 -5.15 -12.95 -11.00
N GLY A 105 -5.36 -14.16 -11.51
CA GLY A 105 -4.64 -14.71 -12.66
C GLY A 105 -3.61 -15.76 -12.26
N ALA A 106 -2.99 -16.37 -13.27
CA ALA A 106 -1.89 -17.29 -13.04
C ALA A 106 -0.60 -16.48 -12.75
N PRO A 107 0.30 -16.97 -11.88
CA PRO A 107 1.65 -16.42 -11.78
C PRO A 107 2.28 -16.42 -13.17
N LEU A 108 2.79 -15.26 -13.62
CA LEU A 108 3.61 -15.22 -14.82
C LEU A 108 4.83 -16.10 -14.56
N ARG A 109 4.94 -17.22 -15.30
CA ARG A 109 6.17 -18.00 -15.35
C ARG A 109 7.18 -17.16 -16.14
N ILE A 110 8.15 -16.59 -15.43
CA ILE A 110 9.31 -15.93 -16.02
C ILE A 110 10.45 -16.94 -16.05
#